data_AF-A0AAU6F1I3-F1
#
_entry.id   AF-A0AAU6F1I3-F1
#
_cell.length_a   1.000
_cell.length_b   1.000
_cell.length_c   1.000
_cell.angle_alpha   90.00
_cell.angle_beta   90.00
_cell.angle_gamma   90.00
#
_symmetry.space_group_name_H-M   'P 1'
#
loop_
_entity.id
_entity.type
_entity.pdbx_description
1 polymer ?
#
loop_
_entity_poly.entity_id
_entity_poly.type
_entity_poly.pdbx_seq_one_letter_code
_entity_poly.pdbx_strand_id
1 'polypeptide(L)'
;MRLGHVSRAMEGKWHVVSEGDTVRLLRSWTGHEIYRAEFAPAGASEGGGWRIVRAEAERDPDRYRDFGAEFDAVMLELVLRTYALSEPAAELRTLMVSLVADATGHVDTRPALVQMSLLGVRTDPPPGIVPGGGVA
;
A
#
# COMPACT_ATOMS: atom_id res chain seq x y z
N MET A 1 -2.14 17.09 -1.26
CA MET A 1 -2.22 15.89 -2.13
C MET A 1 -3.65 15.31 -2.09
N ARG A 2 -4.27 14.86 -3.18
CA ARG A 2 -5.65 14.31 -3.16
C ARG A 2 -5.73 12.99 -3.92
N LEU A 3 -5.25 11.93 -3.29
CA LEU A 3 -5.29 10.55 -3.76
C LEU A 3 -5.84 9.69 -2.62
N GLY A 4 -6.95 8.99 -2.85
CA GLY A 4 -7.60 8.19 -1.82
C GLY A 4 -8.24 6.97 -2.44
N HIS A 5 -8.31 5.89 -1.66
CA HIS A 5 -8.90 4.64 -2.09
C HIS A 5 -9.61 3.97 -0.93
N VAL A 6 -10.83 3.51 -1.17
CA VAL A 6 -11.61 2.73 -0.21
C VAL A 6 -11.94 1.40 -0.86
N SER A 7 -11.24 0.34 -0.43
CA SER A 7 -11.53 -1.03 -0.86
C SER A 7 -13.01 -1.39 -0.60
N ARG A 8 -13.65 -1.99 -1.61
CA ARG A 8 -15.08 -2.36 -1.58
C ARG A 8 -15.32 -3.87 -1.47
N ALA A 9 -14.27 -4.67 -1.58
CA ALA A 9 -14.33 -6.13 -1.58
C ALA A 9 -13.27 -6.70 -0.62
N MET A 10 -13.46 -7.95 -0.19
CA MET A 10 -12.61 -8.61 0.82
C MET A 10 -11.15 -8.80 0.34
N GLU A 11 -10.95 -8.88 -0.97
CA GLU A 11 -9.64 -8.98 -1.60
C GLU A 11 -8.86 -7.66 -1.49
N GLY A 12 -9.57 -6.54 -1.41
CA GLY A 12 -9.02 -5.21 -1.20
C GLY A 12 -8.68 -5.01 0.27
N LYS A 13 -7.38 -5.05 0.58
CA LYS A 13 -6.91 -5.11 1.97
C LYS A 13 -6.61 -3.78 2.62
N TRP A 14 -6.67 -2.71 1.83
CA TRP A 14 -6.15 -1.41 2.20
C TRP A 14 -7.12 -0.29 1.89
N HIS A 15 -7.30 0.61 2.85
CA HIS A 15 -7.81 1.94 2.64
C HIS A 15 -6.65 2.93 2.59
N VAL A 16 -6.70 3.87 1.66
CA VAL A 16 -5.77 4.98 1.52
C VAL A 16 -6.56 6.27 1.75
N VAL A 17 -6.20 7.00 2.80
CA VAL A 17 -6.82 8.27 3.14
C VAL A 17 -5.76 9.36 3.07
N SER A 18 -6.02 10.42 2.29
CA SER A 18 -5.15 11.60 2.24
C SER A 18 -5.83 12.80 2.91
N GLU A 19 -5.09 13.48 3.76
CA GLU A 19 -5.50 14.71 4.43
C GLU A 19 -4.33 15.69 4.41
N GLY A 20 -4.48 16.80 3.68
CA GLY A 20 -3.40 17.75 3.44
C GLY A 20 -2.21 17.07 2.74
N ASP A 21 -1.10 17.00 3.47
CA ASP A 21 0.17 16.41 3.03
C ASP A 21 0.49 15.09 3.76
N THR A 22 -0.49 14.53 4.46
CA THR A 22 -0.38 13.24 5.15
C THR A 22 -1.21 12.19 4.44
N VAL A 23 -0.65 10.98 4.29
CA VAL A 23 -1.37 9.77 3.88
C VAL A 23 -1.40 8.77 5.00
N ARG A 24 -2.57 8.18 5.23
CA ARG A 24 -2.81 7.11 6.20
C ARG A 24 -3.25 5.86 5.46
N LEU A 25 -2.60 4.74 5.75
CA LEU A 25 -2.91 3.42 5.20
C LEU A 25 -3.54 2.56 6.28
N LEU A 26 -4.78 2.10 6.05
CA LEU A 26 -5.54 1.34 7.02
C LEU A 26 -5.90 -0.04 6.48
N ARG A 27 -5.99 -1.05 7.34
CA ARG A 27 -6.57 -2.34 6.96
C ARG A 27 -8.06 -2.20 6.75
N SER A 28 -8.57 -2.74 5.64
CA SER A 28 -9.98 -2.56 5.26
C SER A 28 -10.98 -3.25 6.19
N TRP A 29 -10.56 -4.31 6.89
CA TRP A 29 -11.45 -5.10 7.76
C TRP A 29 -11.33 -4.82 9.26
N THR A 30 -10.26 -4.15 9.71
CA THR A 30 -10.13 -3.71 11.11
C THR A 30 -10.21 -2.20 11.27
N GLY A 31 -9.95 -1.44 10.20
CA GLY A 31 -9.77 0.01 10.28
C GLY A 31 -8.50 0.44 11.01
N HIS A 32 -7.60 -0.49 11.37
CA HIS A 32 -6.33 -0.13 12.01
C HIS A 32 -5.44 0.61 11.02
N GLU A 33 -4.93 1.78 11.43
CA GLU A 33 -3.86 2.48 10.73
C GLU A 33 -2.57 1.69 10.90
N ILE A 34 -2.01 1.24 9.79
CA ILE A 34 -0.74 0.51 9.78
C ILE A 34 0.40 1.44 9.42
N TYR A 35 0.17 2.38 8.50
CA TYR A 35 1.19 3.31 8.07
C TYR A 35 0.67 4.73 8.02
N ARG A 36 1.56 5.67 8.35
CA ARG A 36 1.38 7.10 8.14
C ARG A 36 2.60 7.65 7.42
N ALA A 37 2.39 8.43 6.38
CA ALA A 37 3.46 9.08 5.65
C ALA A 37 3.15 10.57 5.48
N GLU A 38 4.12 11.42 5.83
CA GLU A 38 4.08 12.86 5.56
C GLU A 38 4.89 13.13 4.30
N PHE A 39 4.34 13.99 3.44
CA PHE A 39 4.93 14.36 2.17
C PHE A 39 5.30 15.84 2.16
N ALA A 40 6.35 16.16 1.40
CA ALA A 40 6.68 17.53 1.06
C ALA A 40 6.89 17.65 -0.45
N PRO A 41 6.67 18.84 -1.05
CA PRO A 41 7.02 19.08 -2.44
C PRO A 41 8.51 18.79 -2.66
N ALA A 42 8.81 18.00 -3.68
CA ALA A 42 10.18 17.85 -4.15
C ALA A 42 10.60 19.12 -4.90
N GLY A 43 11.87 19.49 -4.82
CA GLY A 43 12.36 20.72 -5.47
C GLY A 43 12.19 20.66 -6.99
N ALA A 44 12.09 21.81 -7.66
CA ALA A 44 12.00 21.87 -9.12
C ALA A 44 13.18 21.17 -9.81
N SER A 45 14.35 21.16 -9.16
CA SER A 45 15.57 20.45 -9.59
C SER A 45 15.46 18.92 -9.59
N GLU A 46 14.49 18.37 -8.84
CA GLU A 46 14.23 16.92 -8.73
C GLU A 46 13.09 16.47 -9.67
N GLY A 47 12.66 17.34 -10.59
CA GLY A 47 11.53 17.07 -11.49
C GLY A 47 10.16 17.44 -10.90
N GLY A 48 10.12 18.07 -9.73
CA GLY A 48 8.90 18.39 -9.00
C GLY A 48 8.24 17.14 -8.37
N GLY A 49 6.97 17.25 -8.00
CA GLY A 49 6.24 16.16 -7.36
C GLY A 49 6.32 16.19 -5.83
N TRP A 50 6.19 15.01 -5.20
CA TRP A 50 6.13 14.87 -3.75
C TRP A 50 7.09 13.78 -3.28
N ARG A 51 7.77 14.02 -2.16
CA ARG A 51 8.65 13.05 -1.48
C ARG A 51 8.13 12.77 -0.08
N ILE A 52 8.30 11.54 0.38
CA ILE A 52 8.07 11.17 1.77
C ILE A 52 9.18 11.81 2.61
N VAL A 53 8.79 12.60 3.62
CA VAL A 53 9.73 13.23 4.58
C VAL A 53 9.70 12.55 5.94
N ARG A 54 8.61 11.86 6.26
CA ARG A 54 8.46 11.07 7.48
C ARG A 54 7.53 9.90 7.21
N ALA A 55 7.84 8.75 7.79
CA ALA A 55 6.96 7.59 7.79
C ALA A 55 6.93 6.95 9.18
N GLU A 56 5.75 6.55 9.61
CA GLU A 56 5.49 5.82 10.85
C GLU A 56 4.73 4.54 10.51
N ALA A 57 4.98 3.50 11.30
CA ALA A 57 4.34 2.21 11.15
C ALA A 57 3.86 1.70 12.50
N GLU A 58 2.71 1.03 12.52
CA GLU A 58 2.16 0.35 13.70
C GLU A 58 3.16 -0.72 14.20
N ARG A 59 3.32 -0.79 15.52
CA ARG A 59 4.29 -1.66 16.20
C ARG A 59 3.64 -2.57 17.24
N ASP A 60 2.36 -2.41 17.52
CA ASP A 60 1.60 -3.36 18.33
C ASP A 60 1.50 -4.72 17.58
N PRO A 61 2.14 -5.79 18.09
CA PRO A 61 2.18 -7.08 17.41
C PRO A 61 0.81 -7.76 17.30
N ASP A 62 -0.16 -7.38 18.15
CA ASP A 62 -1.53 -7.88 18.07
C ASP A 62 -2.31 -7.23 16.92
N ARG A 63 -1.85 -6.06 16.44
CA ARG A 63 -2.48 -5.30 15.35
C ARG A 63 -1.79 -5.48 14.02
N TYR A 64 -0.46 -5.59 14.03
CA TYR A 64 0.33 -5.75 12.82
C TYR A 64 1.63 -6.50 13.09
N ARG A 65 1.94 -7.42 12.20
CA ARG A 65 3.17 -8.20 12.30
C ARG A 65 4.36 -7.35 11.87
N ASP A 66 5.35 -7.26 12.75
CA ASP A 66 6.63 -6.61 12.46
C ASP A 66 7.53 -7.54 11.64
N PHE A 67 8.01 -7.02 10.51
CA PHE A 67 9.01 -7.65 9.63
C PHE A 67 10.24 -6.76 9.43
N GLY A 68 10.33 -5.63 10.16
CA GLY A 68 11.42 -4.67 10.08
C GLY A 68 11.14 -3.47 9.16
N ALA A 69 11.96 -2.43 9.33
CA ALA A 69 11.79 -1.15 8.65
C ALA A 69 11.91 -1.23 7.12
N GLU A 70 12.74 -2.13 6.59
CA GLU A 70 12.87 -2.33 5.15
C GLU A 70 11.59 -2.88 4.54
N PHE A 71 10.98 -3.88 5.18
CA PHE A 71 9.69 -4.41 4.77
C PHE A 71 8.60 -3.33 4.84
N ASP A 72 8.60 -2.50 5.88
CA ASP A 72 7.62 -1.42 6.02
C ASP A 72 7.75 -0.36 4.93
N ALA A 73 8.97 0.01 4.54
CA ALA A 73 9.20 0.93 3.42
C ALA A 73 8.64 0.34 2.11
N VAL A 74 8.92 -0.94 1.85
CA VAL A 74 8.42 -1.66 0.66
C VAL A 74 6.89 -1.75 0.69
N MET A 75 6.29 -2.06 1.84
CA MET A 75 4.83 -2.15 1.98
C MET A 75 4.13 -0.81 1.79
N LEU A 76 4.68 0.26 2.38
CA LEU A 76 4.17 1.62 2.19
C LEU A 76 4.16 1.99 0.70
N GLU A 77 5.28 1.80 0.00
CA GLU A 77 5.37 2.11 -1.43
C GLU A 77 4.45 1.22 -2.28
N LEU A 78 4.38 -0.08 -1.98
CA LEU A 78 3.49 -1.01 -2.66
C LEU A 78 2.03 -0.57 -2.57
N VAL A 79 1.55 -0.24 -1.38
CA VAL A 79 0.15 0.17 -1.19
C VAL A 79 -0.11 1.49 -1.90
N LEU A 80 0.80 2.46 -1.84
CA LEU A 80 0.65 3.74 -2.55
C LEU A 80 0.56 3.53 -4.07
N ARG A 81 1.51 2.80 -4.67
CA ARG A 81 1.51 2.53 -6.12
C ARG A 81 0.25 1.78 -6.53
N THR A 82 -0.08 0.70 -5.83
CA THR A 82 -1.15 -0.21 -6.28
C THR A 82 -2.56 0.30 -5.94
N TYR A 83 -2.77 0.82 -4.72
CA TYR A 83 -4.08 1.27 -4.26
C TYR A 83 -4.33 2.75 -4.55
N ALA A 84 -3.35 3.63 -4.38
CA ALA A 84 -3.56 5.06 -4.64
C ALA A 84 -3.38 5.42 -6.13
N LEU A 85 -2.34 4.88 -6.78
CA LEU A 85 -1.94 5.28 -8.14
C LEU A 85 -2.38 4.31 -9.26
N SER A 86 -2.86 3.10 -8.91
CA SER A 86 -3.16 2.04 -9.90
C SER A 86 -1.96 1.61 -10.76
N GLU A 87 -0.76 1.74 -10.23
CA GLU A 87 0.48 1.42 -10.93
C GLU A 87 0.91 -0.04 -10.67
N PRO A 88 1.51 -0.70 -11.68
CA PRO A 88 2.17 -1.98 -11.49
C PRO A 88 3.43 -1.81 -10.60
N ALA A 89 3.68 -2.79 -9.75
CA ALA A 89 4.78 -2.76 -8.77
C ALA A 89 5.42 -4.15 -8.61
N ALA A 90 5.72 -4.83 -9.72
CA ALA A 90 6.15 -6.23 -9.74
C ALA A 90 7.46 -6.45 -8.95
N GLU A 91 8.45 -5.57 -9.10
CA GLU A 91 9.74 -5.68 -8.40
C GLU A 91 9.58 -5.55 -6.89
N LEU A 92 8.79 -4.57 -6.43
CA LEU A 92 8.49 -4.40 -5.01
C LEU A 92 7.73 -5.61 -4.44
N ARG A 93 6.84 -6.24 -5.22
CA ARG A 93 6.13 -7.46 -4.80
C ARG A 93 7.08 -8.64 -4.63
N THR A 94 8.10 -8.75 -5.48
CA THR A 94 9.16 -9.74 -5.34
C THR A 94 9.99 -9.46 -4.09
N LEU A 95 10.44 -8.22 -3.89
CA LEU A 95 11.22 -7.81 -2.72
C LEU A 95 10.47 -8.07 -1.41
N MET A 96 9.18 -7.73 -1.34
CA MET A 96 8.33 -8.02 -0.18
C MET A 96 8.30 -9.50 0.16
N VAL A 97 8.20 -10.39 -0.83
CA VAL A 97 8.20 -11.85 -0.61
C VAL A 97 9.56 -12.30 -0.06
N SER A 98 10.66 -11.80 -0.61
CA SER A 98 12.01 -12.11 -0.13
C SER A 98 12.19 -11.70 1.34
N LEU A 99 11.81 -10.48 1.70
CA LEU A 99 11.92 -9.98 3.08
C LEU A 99 11.10 -10.80 4.07
N VAL A 100 9.91 -11.26 3.67
CA VAL A 100 9.10 -12.15 4.50
C VAL A 100 9.73 -13.53 4.64
N ALA A 101 10.28 -14.09 3.56
CA ALA A 101 10.97 -15.38 3.61
C ALA A 101 12.17 -15.33 4.56
N ASP A 102 12.98 -14.27 4.47
CA ASP A 102 14.15 -14.03 5.32
C ASP A 102 13.74 -13.86 6.79
N ALA A 103 12.73 -13.03 7.07
CA ALA A 103 12.26 -12.78 8.43
C ALA A 103 11.58 -13.99 9.09
N THR A 104 11.02 -14.92 8.30
CA THR A 104 10.36 -16.12 8.82
C THR A 104 11.23 -17.37 8.79
N GLY A 105 12.40 -17.32 8.15
CA GLY A 105 13.26 -18.49 7.94
C GLY A 105 12.66 -19.56 7.01
N HIS A 106 11.57 -19.25 6.30
CA HIS A 106 10.86 -20.19 5.43
C HIS A 106 11.14 -19.90 3.96
N VAL A 107 12.09 -20.64 3.38
CA VAL A 107 12.37 -20.61 1.92
C VAL A 107 11.19 -21.16 1.10
N ASP A 108 10.31 -21.95 1.73
CA ASP A 108 9.15 -22.60 1.09
C ASP A 108 7.85 -21.76 1.16
N THR A 109 8.02 -20.45 1.36
CA THR A 109 6.91 -19.50 1.44
C THR A 109 6.24 -19.37 0.07
N ARG A 110 4.98 -19.79 -0.06
CA ARG A 110 4.22 -19.66 -1.32
C ARG A 110 4.01 -18.17 -1.65
N PRO A 111 4.69 -17.61 -2.69
CA PRO A 111 4.70 -16.17 -2.94
C PRO A 111 3.31 -15.56 -3.12
N ALA A 112 2.43 -16.28 -3.84
CA ALA A 112 1.06 -15.84 -4.09
C ALA A 112 0.23 -15.74 -2.79
N LEU A 113 0.43 -16.64 -1.83
CA LEU A 113 -0.30 -16.58 -0.56
C LEU A 113 0.20 -15.44 0.32
N VAL A 114 1.50 -15.15 0.32
CA VAL A 114 2.05 -13.99 1.04
C VAL A 114 1.51 -12.69 0.45
N GLN A 115 1.58 -12.56 -0.87
CA GLN A 115 1.06 -11.38 -1.56
C GLN A 115 -0.44 -11.20 -1.29
N MET A 116 -1.23 -12.26 -1.40
CA MET A 116 -2.66 -12.22 -1.10
C MET A 116 -2.92 -11.90 0.37
N SER A 117 -2.11 -12.41 1.30
CA SER A 117 -2.29 -12.21 2.74
C SER A 117 -1.98 -10.79 3.19
N LEU A 118 -0.87 -10.23 2.71
CA LEU A 118 -0.35 -8.95 3.17
C LEU A 118 -0.86 -7.78 2.32
N LEU A 119 -0.74 -7.88 1.00
CA LEU A 119 -1.05 -6.79 0.08
C LEU A 119 -2.48 -6.88 -0.48
N GLY A 120 -2.98 -8.09 -0.74
CA GLY A 120 -4.28 -8.29 -1.37
C GLY A 120 -4.31 -7.83 -2.83
N VAL A 121 -5.52 -7.65 -3.35
CA VAL A 121 -5.78 -7.23 -4.73
C VAL A 121 -6.71 -6.03 -4.72
N ARG A 122 -6.30 -4.95 -5.40
CA ARG A 122 -7.22 -3.87 -5.73
C ARG A 122 -8.21 -4.37 -6.78
N THR A 123 -9.50 -4.37 -6.44
CA THR A 123 -10.58 -4.85 -7.31
C THR A 123 -11.32 -3.73 -8.04
N ASP A 124 -11.12 -2.47 -7.66
CA ASP A 124 -11.75 -1.33 -8.34
C ASP A 124 -10.99 -0.95 -9.64
N PRO A 125 -11.73 -0.59 -10.70
CA PRO A 125 -11.12 -0.06 -11.92
C PRO A 125 -10.28 1.20 -11.61
N PRO A 126 -9.25 1.50 -12.43
CA PRO A 126 -8.45 2.71 -12.27
C PRO A 126 -9.34 3.96 -12.32
N PRO A 127 -9.00 5.03 -11.59
CA PRO A 127 -9.78 6.26 -11.60
C PRO A 127 -9.85 6.79 -13.05
N GLY A 128 -11.05 6.75 -13.65
CA GLY A 128 -11.27 7.19 -15.04
C GLY A 128 -12.17 6.26 -15.87
N ILE A 129 -12.43 5.02 -15.45
CA ILE A 129 -13.41 4.16 -16.13
C ILE A 129 -14.76 4.28 -15.42
N VAL A 130 -15.62 5.16 -15.93
CA VAL A 130 -17.06 5.03 -15.66
C VAL A 130 -17.54 3.75 -16.34
N PRO A 131 -18.09 2.76 -15.62
CA PRO A 131 -18.77 1.64 -16.27
C PRO A 131 -19.93 2.23 -17.08
N GLY A 132 -19.88 2.03 -18.39
CA GLY A 132 -20.80 2.64 -19.34
C GLY A 132 -22.24 2.48 -18.90
N GLY A 133 -22.97 3.60 -18.90
CA GLY A 133 -24.41 3.61 -18.85
C GLY A 133 -24.95 2.84 -20.05
N GLY A 134 -25.26 1.56 -19.84
CA GLY A 134 -26.11 0.80 -20.73
C GLY A 134 -27.55 1.18 -20.44
N VAL A 135 -28.03 2.21 -21.15
CA VAL A 135 -29.47 2.40 -21.35
C VAL A 135 -29.94 1.31 -22.32
N ALA A 136 -30.95 0.55 -21.89
CA ALA A 136 -31.92 -0.11 -22.75
C ALA A 136 -33.28 0.02 -22.06
#